data_AF-A0A0G9HB75-F1
#
_entry.id   AF-A0A0G9HB75-F1
#
_cell.length_a   1.000
_cell.length_b   1.000
_cell.length_c   1.000
_cell.angle_alpha   90.00
_cell.angle_beta   90.00
_cell.angle_gamma   90.00
#
_symmetry.space_group_name_H-M   'P 1'
#
loop_
_entity.id
_entity.type
_entity.pdbx_description
1 polymer ?
#
loop_
_entity_poly.entity_id
_entity_poly.type
_entity_poly.pdbx_seq_one_letter_code
_entity_poly.pdbx_strand_id
1 'polypeptide(L)'
;MSEFEPPSREYTRPPMTRGVDPQRMNWLWQLILQSTDLDPDEVREALVASGVAATSKRLHSWQVSDRDDAYFPLSIAELERNLRAVVALKKQRADAIDAAADAVVADQIADSEPEA
;
A
#
# COMPACT_ATOMS: atom_id res chain seq x y z
N MET A 1 -11.18 -10.37 -27.54
CA MET A 1 -10.48 -9.55 -26.55
C MET A 1 -11.48 -9.26 -25.45
N SER A 2 -11.29 -9.80 -24.25
CA SER A 2 -12.21 -9.60 -23.13
C SER A 2 -11.68 -8.43 -22.31
N GLU A 3 -12.40 -7.32 -22.31
CA GLU A 3 -12.14 -6.18 -21.42
C GLU A 3 -12.33 -6.64 -19.98
N PHE A 4 -11.30 -6.48 -19.14
CA PHE A 4 -11.42 -6.73 -17.71
C PHE A 4 -12.14 -5.53 -17.09
N GLU A 5 -13.43 -5.69 -16.81
CA GLU A 5 -14.21 -4.70 -16.09
C GLU A 5 -14.11 -5.01 -14.58
N PRO A 6 -13.44 -4.16 -13.78
CA PRO A 6 -13.36 -4.38 -12.34
C PRO A 6 -14.77 -4.30 -11.74
N PRO A 7 -15.15 -5.18 -10.79
CA PRO A 7 -16.48 -5.17 -10.24
C PRO A 7 -16.78 -3.80 -9.61
N SER A 8 -17.85 -3.15 -10.08
CA SER A 8 -18.41 -1.93 -9.52
C SER A 8 -18.98 -2.22 -8.13
N ARG A 9 -18.10 -2.33 -7.13
CA ARG A 9 -18.53 -2.42 -5.74
C ARG A 9 -19.21 -1.12 -5.37
N GLU A 10 -20.54 -1.14 -5.36
CA GLU A 10 -21.38 -0.10 -4.80
C GLU A 10 -20.86 0.26 -3.41
N TYR A 11 -20.56 1.54 -3.18
CA TYR A 11 -20.04 2.01 -1.90
C TYR A 11 -21.07 1.69 -0.80
N THR A 12 -20.79 0.64 -0.03
CA THR A 12 -21.65 0.25 1.07
C THR A 12 -21.23 1.07 2.29
N ARG A 13 -22.01 2.12 2.62
CA ARG A 13 -21.80 2.88 3.85
C ARG A 13 -21.84 1.90 5.04
N PRO A 14 -20.76 1.79 5.85
CA PRO A 14 -20.74 0.88 6.99
C PRO A 14 -21.86 1.21 7.99
N PRO A 15 -22.47 0.22 8.66
CA PRO A 15 -23.42 0.47 9.73
C PRO A 15 -22.75 1.30 10.83
N MET A 16 -23.33 2.47 11.17
CA MET A 16 -22.82 3.41 12.19
C MET A 16 -22.99 2.91 13.64
N THR A 17 -23.21 1.60 13.83
CA THR A 17 -23.58 1.00 15.13
C THR A 17 -22.38 0.70 16.03
N ARG A 18 -21.14 0.89 15.56
CA ARG A 18 -19.97 1.16 16.40
C ARG A 18 -19.53 2.58 16.13
N GLY A 19 -19.57 3.45 17.14
CA GLY A 19 -18.88 4.74 17.08
C GLY A 19 -17.40 4.46 16.85
N VAL A 20 -16.94 4.60 15.61
CA VAL A 20 -15.53 4.49 15.25
C VAL A 20 -14.90 5.83 15.62
N ASP A 21 -14.04 5.85 16.64
CA ASP A 21 -13.29 7.05 17.02
C ASP A 21 -12.24 7.33 15.93
N PRO A 22 -12.39 8.37 15.09
CA PRO A 22 -11.49 8.64 13.97
C PRO A 22 -10.04 8.94 14.41
N GLN A 23 -9.79 9.11 15.70
CA GLN A 23 -8.44 9.28 16.25
C GLN A 23 -7.77 7.95 16.64
N ARG A 24 -8.47 6.81 16.57
CA ARG A 24 -7.98 5.50 17.04
C ARG A 24 -8.20 4.39 16.01
N MET A 25 -7.52 4.49 14.86
CA MET A 25 -7.65 3.57 13.72
C MET A 25 -6.65 2.40 13.73
N ASN A 26 -5.86 2.22 14.80
CA ASN A 26 -4.88 1.14 14.90
C ASN A 26 -5.51 -0.25 14.68
N TRP A 27 -6.75 -0.46 15.16
CA TRP A 27 -7.46 -1.73 14.94
C TRP A 27 -7.71 -2.01 13.45
N LEU A 28 -8.07 -0.99 12.67
CA LEU A 28 -8.32 -1.15 11.24
C LEU A 28 -7.01 -1.39 10.49
N TRP A 29 -5.94 -0.70 10.90
CA TRP A 29 -4.60 -0.98 10.39
C TRP A 29 -4.17 -2.43 10.64
N GLN A 30 -4.39 -2.95 11.85
CA GLN A 30 -4.09 -4.36 12.18
C GLN A 30 -4.92 -5.34 11.34
N LEU A 31 -6.20 -5.07 11.09
CA LEU A 31 -7.01 -5.90 10.19
C LEU A 31 -6.46 -5.88 8.75
N ILE A 32 -6.01 -4.73 8.26
CA ILE A 32 -5.36 -4.62 6.94
C ILE A 32 -4.10 -5.47 6.90
N LEU A 33 -3.23 -5.38 7.91
CA LEU A 33 -2.03 -6.24 8.01
C LEU A 33 -2.38 -7.73 8.10
N GLN A 34 -3.44 -8.12 8.79
CA GLN A 34 -3.87 -9.52 8.90
C GLN A 34 -4.48 -10.07 7.60
N SER A 35 -5.01 -9.20 6.75
CA SER A 35 -5.70 -9.56 5.50
C SER A 35 -4.85 -9.37 4.25
N THR A 36 -3.61 -8.89 4.40
CA THR A 36 -2.69 -8.59 3.29
C THR A 36 -1.28 -9.02 3.64
N ASP A 37 -0.45 -9.26 2.63
CA ASP A 37 0.99 -9.54 2.81
C ASP A 37 1.81 -8.23 2.90
N LEU A 38 1.30 -7.22 3.62
CA LEU A 38 1.93 -5.91 3.68
C LEU A 38 3.12 -5.90 4.66
N ASP A 39 4.34 -5.81 4.11
CA ASP A 39 5.57 -5.75 4.90
C ASP A 39 5.74 -4.36 5.56
N PRO A 40 6.00 -4.29 6.89
CA PRO A 40 6.32 -3.03 7.58
C PRO A 40 7.46 -2.21 6.95
N ASP A 41 8.48 -2.85 6.38
CA ASP A 41 9.59 -2.14 5.72
C ASP A 41 9.16 -1.51 4.39
N GLU A 42 8.29 -2.17 3.63
CA GLU A 42 7.68 -1.59 2.43
C GLU A 42 6.79 -0.40 2.77
N VAL A 43 6.03 -0.50 3.87
CA VAL A 43 5.23 0.63 4.37
C VAL A 43 6.15 1.81 4.70
N ARG A 44 7.27 1.56 5.39
CA ARG A 44 8.23 2.61 5.74
C ARG A 44 8.82 3.26 4.48
N GLU A 45 9.24 2.46 3.51
CA GLU A 45 9.74 2.95 2.22
C GLU A 45 8.71 3.81 1.50
N ALA A 46 7.46 3.35 1.41
CA ALA A 46 6.37 4.07 0.77
C ALA A 46 6.12 5.44 1.42
N LEU A 47 6.12 5.47 2.75
CA LEU A 47 5.94 6.70 3.52
C LEU A 47 7.08 7.69 3.28
N VAL A 48 8.32 7.21 3.35
CA VAL A 48 9.51 8.04 3.12
C VAL A 48 9.54 8.60 1.70
N ALA A 49 9.23 7.76 0.70
CA ALA A 49 9.11 8.18 -0.70
C ALA A 49 8.02 9.24 -0.91
N SER A 50 6.97 9.23 -0.07
CA SER A 50 5.89 10.22 -0.07
C SER A 50 6.17 11.45 0.80
N GLY A 51 7.41 11.63 1.29
CA GLY A 51 7.80 12.76 2.13
C GLY A 51 7.30 12.68 3.58
N VAL A 52 6.81 11.51 4.02
CA VAL A 52 6.36 11.26 5.38
C VAL A 52 7.51 10.66 6.19
N ALA A 53 8.00 11.39 7.18
CA ALA A 53 8.99 10.87 8.11
C ALA A 53 8.38 9.73 8.94
N ALA A 54 8.83 8.50 8.68
CA ALA A 54 8.31 7.29 9.29
C ALA A 54 9.43 6.53 10.02
N THR A 55 9.38 6.54 11.36
CA THR A 55 10.35 5.82 12.19
C THR A 55 9.85 4.42 12.52
N SER A 56 10.75 3.46 12.72
CA SER A 56 10.37 2.09 13.12
C SER A 56 9.53 2.07 14.39
N LYS A 57 9.84 2.96 15.35
CA LYS A 57 9.03 3.15 16.57
C LYS A 57 7.59 3.58 16.24
N ARG A 58 7.40 4.50 15.28
CA ARG A 58 6.07 4.96 14.88
C ARG A 58 5.29 3.85 14.19
N LEU A 59 5.91 3.09 13.28
CA LEU A 59 5.24 1.95 12.64
C LEU A 59 4.85 0.87 13.67
N HIS A 60 5.74 0.56 14.61
CA HIS A 60 5.49 -0.40 15.67
C HIS A 60 4.29 -0.01 16.55
N SER A 61 4.15 1.30 16.86
CA SER A 61 3.02 1.81 17.65
C SER A 61 1.63 1.53 17.05
N TRP A 62 1.55 1.23 15.75
CA TRP A 62 0.30 0.90 15.06
C TRP A 62 -0.08 -0.58 15.18
N GLN A 63 0.87 -1.43 15.53
CA GLN A 63 0.72 -2.90 15.56
C GLN A 63 0.44 -3.44 16.97
N VAL A 64 0.65 -2.64 18.00
CA VAL A 64 0.45 -3.03 19.40
C VAL A 64 -0.98 -2.73 19.90
N SER A 65 -1.39 -3.39 20.98
CA SER A 65 -2.65 -3.13 21.68
C SER A 65 -2.63 -1.76 22.36
N ASP A 66 -3.81 -1.17 22.59
CA ASP A 66 -4.00 0.05 23.39
C ASP A 66 -3.58 -0.05 24.87
N ARG A 67 -3.24 -1.25 25.34
CA ARG A 67 -2.68 -1.52 26.67
C ARG A 67 -1.16 -1.53 26.71
N ASP A 68 -0.51 -1.45 25.56
CA ASP A 68 0.95 -1.47 25.44
C ASP A 68 1.53 -0.05 25.60
N ASP A 69 2.67 0.08 26.30
CA ASP A 69 3.33 1.38 26.51
C ASP A 69 3.85 2.01 25.21
N ALA A 70 4.08 1.20 24.17
CA ALA A 70 4.44 1.66 22.84
C ALA A 70 3.24 2.13 22.02
N TYR A 71 2.01 2.00 22.53
CA TYR A 71 0.81 2.40 21.81
C TYR A 71 0.81 3.90 21.53
N PHE A 72 0.51 4.24 20.28
CA PHE A 72 0.22 5.61 19.90
C PHE A 72 -0.88 5.64 18.83
N PRO A 73 -1.91 6.48 19.00
CA PRO A 73 -3.05 6.53 18.09
C PRO A 73 -2.66 6.81 16.64
N LEU A 74 -3.29 6.09 15.72
CA LEU A 74 -3.31 6.36 14.28
C LEU A 74 -4.66 6.99 13.94
N SER A 75 -4.66 8.23 13.45
CA SER A 75 -5.89 8.86 12.99
C SER A 75 -6.35 8.33 11.62
N ILE A 76 -7.61 8.58 11.26
CA ILE A 76 -8.15 8.24 9.94
C ILE A 76 -7.42 8.96 8.80
N ALA A 77 -7.00 10.20 9.01
CA ALA A 77 -6.24 10.96 8.02
C ALA A 77 -4.83 10.37 7.82
N GLU A 78 -4.16 9.96 8.91
CA GLU A 78 -2.89 9.26 8.82
C GLU A 78 -3.04 7.90 8.14
N LEU A 79 -4.07 7.13 8.50
CA LEU A 79 -4.36 5.84 7.88
C LEU A 79 -4.56 5.99 6.36
N GLU A 80 -5.41 6.93 5.94
CA GLU A 80 -5.66 7.21 4.53
C GLU A 80 -4.36 7.57 3.79
N ARG A 81 -3.60 8.53 4.33
CA ARG A 81 -2.32 8.95 3.75
C ARG A 81 -1.35 7.78 3.62
N ASN A 82 -1.24 6.94 4.65
CA ASN A 82 -0.34 5.79 4.65
C ASN A 82 -0.75 4.77 3.57
N LEU A 83 -2.03 4.50 3.41
CA LEU A 83 -2.53 3.60 2.37
C LEU A 83 -2.29 4.16 0.97
N ARG A 84 -2.51 5.46 0.75
CA ARG A 84 -2.20 6.10 -0.53
C ARG A 84 -0.71 6.00 -0.89
N ALA A 85 0.18 6.18 0.09
CA ALA A 85 1.62 6.01 -0.11
C ALA A 85 1.97 4.58 -0.54
N VAL A 86 1.42 3.57 0.16
CA VAL A 86 1.61 2.15 -0.17
C VAL A 86 1.09 1.83 -1.58
N VAL A 87 -0.10 2.32 -1.94
CA VAL A 87 -0.67 2.12 -3.28
C VAL A 87 0.21 2.75 -4.36
N ALA A 88 0.72 3.97 -4.12
CA ALA A 88 1.61 4.65 -5.06
C ALA A 88 2.92 3.87 -5.27
N LEU A 89 3.55 3.39 -4.20
CA LEU A 89 4.78 2.58 -4.30
C LEU A 89 4.53 1.28 -5.05
N LYS A 90 3.43 0.57 -4.75
CA LYS A 90 3.06 -0.67 -5.45
C LYS A 90 2.83 -0.43 -6.93
N LYS A 91 2.16 0.67 -7.30
CA LYS A 91 1.97 1.06 -8.69
C LYS A 91 3.32 1.35 -9.38
N GLN A 92 4.18 2.15 -8.76
CA GLN A 92 5.50 2.47 -9.30
C GLN A 92 6.34 1.22 -9.56
N ARG A 93 6.30 0.24 -8.65
CA ARG A 93 7.01 -1.04 -8.82
C ARG A 93 6.42 -1.88 -9.96
N ALA A 94 5.11 -1.95 -10.08
CA ALA A 94 4.45 -2.64 -11.19
C ALA A 94 4.82 -2.00 -12.54
N ASP A 95 4.72 -0.67 -12.65
CA ASP A 95 5.07 0.08 -13.86
C ASP A 95 6.56 -0.13 -14.24
N ALA A 96 7.45 -0.22 -13.25
CA ALA A 96 8.87 -0.48 -13.48
C ALA A 96 9.16 -1.90 -13.97
N ILE A 97 8.41 -2.89 -13.48
CA ILE A 97 8.52 -4.29 -13.94
C ILE A 97 8.05 -4.40 -15.39
N ASP A 98 6.91 -3.79 -15.72
CA ASP A 98 6.36 -3.81 -17.08
C ASP A 98 7.34 -3.12 -18.06
N ALA A 99 7.88 -1.96 -17.70
CA ALA A 99 8.89 -1.27 -18.51
C ALA A 99 10.17 -2.09 -18.70
N ALA A 100 10.63 -2.82 -17.68
CA ALA A 100 11.79 -3.69 -17.79
C ALA A 100 11.51 -4.90 -18.71
N ALA A 101 10.31 -5.47 -18.65
CA ALA A 101 9.90 -6.57 -19.53
C ALA A 101 9.86 -6.11 -21.00
N ASP A 102 9.29 -4.93 -21.27
CA ASP A 102 9.24 -4.35 -22.61
C ASP A 102 10.65 -4.08 -23.17
N ALA A 103 11.57 -3.60 -22.34
CA ALA A 103 12.96 -3.37 -22.74
C ALA A 103 13.69 -4.66 -23.11
N VAL A 104 13.48 -5.76 -22.36
CA VAL A 104 14.08 -7.07 -22.66
C VAL A 104 13.52 -7.63 -23.98
N VAL A 105 12.22 -7.48 -24.22
CA VAL A 105 11.60 -7.91 -25.49
C VAL A 105 12.14 -7.12 -26.67
N ALA A 106 12.30 -5.79 -26.53
CA ALA A 106 12.86 -4.95 -27.58
C ALA A 106 14.33 -5.31 -27.90
N ASP A 107 15.15 -5.59 -26.89
CA ASP A 107 16.55 -5.99 -27.05
C ASP A 107 16.69 -7.35 -27.78
N GLN A 108 15.83 -8.32 -27.44
CA GLN A 108 15.80 -9.63 -28.12
C GLN A 108 15.35 -9.54 -29.59
N ILE A 109 14.44 -8.60 -29.92
CA ILE A 109 14.02 -8.35 -31.30
C ILE A 109 15.18 -7.71 -32.09
N ALA A 110 15.89 -6.76 -31.49
CA ALA A 110 17.03 -6.09 -32.12
C ALA A 110 18.22 -7.04 -32.39
N ASP A 111 18.47 -8.01 -31.50
CA ASP A 111 19.54 -9.02 -31.66
C ASP A 111 19.17 -10.14 -32.67
N SER A 112 17.93 -10.15 -33.18
CA SER A 112 17.41 -11.15 -34.11
C SER A 112 17.34 -10.69 -35.59
N GLU A 113 17.68 -9.43 -35.90
CA GLU A 113 17.75 -8.95 -37.29
C GLU A 113 19.06 -9.43 -37.96
N PRO A 114 19.00 -10.26 -39.02
CA PRO A 114 20.21 -10.68 -39.71
C PRO A 114 20.77 -9.53 -40.57
N GLU A 115 22.07 -9.27 -40.47
CA GLU A 115 22.83 -8.45 -41.44
C GLU A 115 22.55 -8.99 -42.86
N ALA A 116 21.86 -8.18 -43.67
CA ALA A 116 21.56 -8.45 -45.08
C ALA A 116 22.59 -7.81 -46.00
#